data_AF-A0A7W7D8M4-F1
#
_entry.id   AF-A0A7W7D8M4-F1
#
_cell.length_a   1.000
_cell.length_b   1.000
_cell.length_c   1.000
_cell.angle_alpha   90.00
_cell.angle_beta   90.00
_cell.angle_gamma   90.00
#
_symmetry.space_group_name_H-M   'P 1'
#
loop_
_entity.id
_entity.type
_entity.pdbx_description
1 polymer ?
#
loop_
_entity_poly.entity_id
_entity_poly.type
_entity_poly.pdbx_seq_one_letter_code
_entity_poly.pdbx_strand_id
1 'polypeptide(L)'
;MTPRRSGVSWTQTFLHIQGRGAADCHTYPDRTPILEIPTGSSVVKIVLPATWVDDAVRVFARELAEQAHAFALEVERLHHTQQADRREEAA
;
A
#
# COMPACT_ATOMS: atom_id res chain seq x y z
N MET A 1 27.28 -33.66 2.39
CA MET A 1 27.14 -32.22 2.08
C MET A 1 25.66 -31.96 1.80
N THR A 2 24.92 -31.52 2.80
CA THR A 2 23.45 -31.37 2.75
C THR A 2 23.11 -29.97 2.22
N PRO A 3 22.18 -29.81 1.27
CA PRO A 3 21.87 -28.49 0.73
C PRO A 3 21.19 -27.63 1.81
N ARG A 4 21.72 -26.43 2.04
CA ARG A 4 21.14 -25.43 2.93
C ARG A 4 19.84 -24.93 2.30
N ARG A 5 18.69 -25.41 2.77
CA ARG A 5 17.39 -24.77 2.46
C ARG A 5 17.46 -23.35 3.01
N SER A 6 17.62 -22.36 2.16
CA SER A 6 17.41 -20.96 2.52
C SER A 6 15.91 -20.81 2.80
N GLY A 7 15.52 -20.94 4.07
CA GLY A 7 14.19 -20.53 4.50
C GLY A 7 14.07 -19.04 4.26
N VAL A 8 13.23 -18.65 3.30
CA VAL A 8 12.90 -17.23 3.09
C VAL A 8 12.16 -16.77 4.35
N SER A 9 12.80 -15.93 5.16
CA SER A 9 12.16 -15.33 6.33
C SER A 9 11.22 -14.23 5.85
N TRP A 10 9.92 -14.46 5.95
CA TRP A 10 8.92 -13.43 5.70
C TRP A 10 8.99 -12.39 6.82
N THR A 11 9.12 -11.13 6.44
CA THR A 11 9.02 -10.00 7.39
C THR A 11 7.71 -9.29 7.13
N GLN A 12 6.89 -9.15 8.17
CA GLN A 12 5.66 -8.36 8.11
C GLN A 12 5.90 -7.05 8.86
N THR A 13 5.58 -5.94 8.20
CA THR A 13 5.62 -4.61 8.83
C THR A 13 4.20 -4.05 8.78
N PHE A 14 3.66 -3.72 9.96
CA PHE A 14 2.35 -3.10 10.08
C PHE A 14 2.55 -1.61 10.36
N LEU A 15 1.88 -0.78 9.57
CA LEU A 15 1.89 0.66 9.74
C LEU A 15 0.49 1.11 10.15
N HIS A 16 0.33 1.58 11.38
CA HIS A 16 -0.96 2.07 11.85
C HIS A 16 -1.20 3.51 11.36
N ILE A 17 -2.29 3.72 10.62
CA ILE A 17 -2.69 5.04 10.10
C ILE A 17 -3.84 5.61 10.92
N GLN A 18 -3.56 6.58 11.78
CA GLN A 18 -4.57 7.26 12.60
C GLN A 18 -5.12 8.49 11.85
N GLY A 19 -6.09 8.27 10.95
CA GLY A 19 -6.95 9.32 10.36
C GLY A 19 -6.28 10.47 9.57
N ARG A 20 -4.94 10.53 9.51
CA ARG A 20 -4.14 11.57 8.84
C ARG A 20 -3.06 10.96 7.94
N GLY A 21 -3.31 9.77 7.39
CA GLY A 21 -2.42 9.18 6.41
C GLY A 21 -2.49 9.93 5.07
N ALA A 22 -1.38 9.96 4.35
CA ALA A 22 -1.33 10.35 2.95
C ALA A 22 -0.75 9.19 2.12
N ALA A 23 -0.91 9.28 0.80
CA ALA A 23 -0.24 8.41 -0.16
C ALA A 23 0.24 9.27 -1.32
N ASP A 24 1.56 9.47 -1.41
CA ASP A 24 2.19 10.40 -2.33
C ASP A 24 3.07 9.64 -3.33
N CYS A 25 2.85 9.85 -4.63
CA CYS A 25 3.69 9.29 -5.68
C CYS A 25 4.66 10.34 -6.21
N HIS A 26 5.93 10.24 -5.84
CA HIS A 26 6.99 11.11 -6.30
C HIS A 26 7.55 10.59 -7.61
N THR A 27 7.33 11.33 -8.70
CA THR A 27 7.80 10.99 -10.04
C THR A 27 9.04 11.77 -10.42
N TYR A 28 9.86 11.18 -11.28
CA TYR A 28 11.12 11.75 -11.74
C TYR A 28 11.27 11.51 -13.25
N PRO A 29 11.94 12.40 -14.00
CA PRO A 29 12.12 12.22 -15.44
C PRO A 29 13.04 11.04 -15.82
N ASP A 30 13.99 10.69 -14.95
CA ASP A 30 15.16 9.87 -15.28
C ASP A 30 15.33 8.63 -14.37
N ARG A 31 14.38 8.39 -13.45
CA ARG A 31 14.43 7.26 -12.50
C ARG A 31 13.05 6.80 -12.08
N THR A 32 12.98 5.62 -11.47
CA THR A 32 11.72 5.04 -11.01
C THR A 32 11.04 5.90 -9.93
N PRO A 33 9.69 5.94 -9.93
CA PRO A 33 8.95 6.68 -8.93
C PRO A 33 9.12 6.09 -7.52
N ILE A 34 8.85 6.90 -6.51
CA ILE A 34 8.74 6.46 -5.10
C ILE A 34 7.32 6.68 -4.64
N LEU A 35 6.66 5.62 -4.15
CA LEU A 35 5.39 5.76 -3.43
C LEU A 35 5.68 5.89 -1.93
N GLU A 36 5.15 6.93 -1.31
CA GLU A 36 5.36 7.27 0.09
C GLU A 36 4.03 7.28 0.85
N ILE A 37 4.00 6.64 2.01
CA ILE A 37 2.84 6.55 2.90
C ILE A 37 3.28 7.07 4.28
N PRO A 38 3.16 8.39 4.54
CA PRO A 38 3.44 8.96 5.85
C PRO A 38 2.27 8.75 6.82
N THR A 39 2.57 8.50 8.09
CA THR A 39 1.61 8.51 9.19
C THR A 39 2.26 8.98 10.48
N GLY A 40 1.85 10.17 10.96
CA GLY A 40 2.38 10.73 12.20
C GLY A 40 3.91 10.79 12.21
N SER A 41 4.54 9.93 13.02
CA SER A 41 6.00 9.84 13.19
C SER A 41 6.70 8.76 12.33
N SER A 42 5.97 8.05 11.47
CA SER A 42 6.48 6.93 10.67
C SER A 42 6.19 7.12 9.18
N VAL A 43 7.02 6.54 8.33
CA VAL A 43 6.84 6.57 6.87
C VAL A 43 7.20 5.22 6.27
N VAL A 44 6.36 4.73 5.36
CA VAL A 44 6.67 3.58 4.51
C VAL A 44 6.90 4.08 3.09
N LYS A 45 7.97 3.61 2.45
CA LYS A 45 8.29 3.93 1.06
C LYS A 45 8.41 2.66 0.25
N ILE A 46 7.74 2.61 -0.90
CA ILE A 46 7.93 1.57 -1.91
C ILE A 46 8.90 2.14 -2.95
N VAL A 47 10.04 1.49 -3.07
CA VAL A 47 11.13 1.91 -3.96
C VAL A 47 11.45 0.76 -4.90
N LEU A 48 11.53 1.07 -6.19
CA LEU A 48 11.85 0.14 -7.27
C LEU A 48 13.33 0.28 -7.66
N PRO A 49 13.91 -0.66 -8.42
CA PRO A 49 15.27 -0.53 -8.94
C PRO A 49 15.45 0.79 -9.70
N ALA A 50 16.44 1.59 -9.28
CA ALA A 50 16.50 3.03 -9.60
C ALA A 50 16.50 3.37 -11.11
N THR A 51 17.05 2.52 -11.96
CA THR A 51 17.34 2.85 -13.37
C THR A 51 16.66 1.94 -14.40
N TRP A 52 15.90 0.92 -13.96
CA TRP A 52 15.34 -0.06 -14.89
C TRP A 52 13.94 -0.50 -14.48
N VAL A 53 13.00 -0.37 -15.41
CA VAL A 53 11.62 -0.86 -15.31
C VAL A 53 11.46 -1.96 -16.34
N ASP A 54 11.48 -3.21 -15.89
CA ASP A 54 11.09 -4.35 -16.73
C ASP A 54 9.58 -4.63 -16.64
N ASP A 55 9.13 -5.65 -17.38
CA ASP A 55 7.75 -6.09 -17.35
C ASP A 55 7.29 -6.56 -15.97
N ALA A 56 8.17 -7.16 -15.16
CA ALA A 56 7.81 -7.61 -13.83
C ALA A 56 7.52 -6.42 -12.90
N VAL A 57 8.37 -5.39 -12.94
CA VAL A 57 8.15 -4.12 -12.22
C VAL A 57 6.87 -3.44 -12.69
N ARG A 58 6.60 -3.42 -14.01
CA ARG A 58 5.36 -2.85 -14.57
C ARG A 58 4.12 -3.60 -14.10
N VAL A 59 4.14 -4.92 -14.12
CA VAL A 59 3.03 -5.77 -13.66
C VAL A 59 2.79 -5.56 -12.17
N PHE A 60 3.84 -5.59 -11.36
CA PHE A 60 3.74 -5.31 -9.92
C PHE A 60 3.11 -3.94 -9.64
N ALA A 61 3.57 -2.88 -10.31
CA ALA A 61 3.04 -1.53 -10.10
C ALA A 61 1.54 -1.44 -10.45
N ARG A 62 1.10 -2.14 -11.50
CA ARG A 62 -0.31 -2.22 -11.88
C ARG A 62 -1.14 -2.97 -10.85
N GLU A 63 -0.69 -4.14 -10.42
CA GLU A 63 -1.36 -4.94 -9.40
C GLU A 63 -1.46 -4.18 -8.07
N LEU A 64 -0.40 -3.47 -7.68
CA LEU A 64 -0.43 -2.60 -6.50
C LEU A 64 -1.52 -1.54 -6.61
N ALA A 65 -1.64 -0.87 -7.75
CA ALA A 65 -2.68 0.14 -7.98
C ALA A 65 -4.10 -0.47 -7.94
N GLU A 66 -4.29 -1.64 -8.56
CA GLU A 66 -5.57 -2.37 -8.55
C GLU A 66 -5.98 -2.75 -7.13
N GLN A 67 -5.06 -3.30 -6.34
CA GLN A 67 -5.35 -3.68 -4.95
C GLN A 67 -5.57 -2.46 -4.05
N ALA A 68 -4.84 -1.37 -4.24
CA ALA A 68 -5.06 -0.13 -3.51
C ALA A 68 -6.43 0.49 -3.83
N HIS A 69 -6.87 0.42 -5.09
CA HIS A 69 -8.19 0.86 -5.49
C HIS A 69 -9.30 -0.01 -4.89
N ALA A 70 -9.15 -1.33 -4.94
CA ALA A 70 -10.10 -2.26 -4.31
C ALA A 70 -10.20 -2.03 -2.80
N PHE A 71 -9.08 -1.77 -2.13
CA PHE A 71 -9.04 -1.39 -0.71
C PHE A 71 -9.84 -0.11 -0.44
N ALA A 72 -9.66 0.93 -1.26
CA ALA A 72 -10.40 2.19 -1.10
C ALA A 72 -11.92 2.00 -1.24
N LEU A 73 -12.37 1.26 -2.25
CA LEU A 73 -13.79 0.95 -2.45
C LEU A 73 -14.40 0.22 -1.25
N GLU A 74 -13.66 -0.72 -0.66
CA GLU A 74 -14.14 -1.47 0.50
C GLU A 74 -14.23 -0.59 1.77
N VAL A 75 -13.28 0.33 1.96
CA VAL A 75 -13.35 1.32 3.03
C VAL A 75 -14.57 2.24 2.87
N GLU A 76 -14.87 2.69 1.65
CA GLU A 76 -16.06 3.48 1.35
C GLU A 76 -17.35 2.70 1.63
N ARG A 77 -17.41 1.44 1.18
CA ARG A 77 -18.54 0.55 1.45
C ARG A 77 -18.79 0.41 2.95
N LEU A 78 -17.75 0.14 3.73
CA LEU A 78 -17.83 0.03 5.19
C LEU A 78 -18.27 1.34 5.84
N HIS A 79 -17.76 2.48 5.37
CA HIS A 79 -18.16 3.79 5.85
C HIS A 79 -19.66 4.03 5.66
N HIS A 80 -20.19 3.72 4.47
CA HIS A 80 -21.62 3.87 4.19
C HIS A 80 -22.49 2.94 5.03
N THR A 81 -22.09 1.67 5.22
CA THR A 81 -22.82 0.73 6.08
C THR A 81 -22.87 1.23 7.52
N GLN A 82 -21.73 1.59 8.11
CA GLN A 82 -21.67 2.05 9.51
C GLN A 82 -22.45 3.35 9.76
N GLN A 83 -22.50 4.23 8.76
CA GLN A 83 -23.31 5.46 8.84
C GLN A 83 -24.81 5.17 8.80
N ALA A 84 -25.25 4.16 8.04
CA ALA A 84 -26.65 3.73 8.01
C ALA A 84 -27.06 3.14 9.37
N ASP A 85 -26.27 2.19 9.89
CA ASP A 85 -26.53 1.54 11.18
C ASP A 85 -26.63 2.58 12.32
N ARG A 86 -25.69 3.54 12.37
CA ARG A 86 -25.71 4.62 13.37
C ARG A 86 -26.94 5.52 13.28
N ARG A 87 -27.51 5.72 12.08
CA ARG A 87 -28.72 6.51 11.91
C ARG A 87 -29.96 5.75 12.37
N GLU A 88 -29.99 4.43 12.18
CA GLU A 88 -31.08 3.57 12.65
C GLU A 88 -31.09 3.47 14.18
N GLU A 89 -29.93 3.40 14.83
CA GLU A 89 -29.82 3.40 16.30
C GLU A 89 -30.24 4.72 16.97
N ALA A 90 -30.20 5.84 16.23
CA ALA A 90 -30.52 7.17 16.73
C ALA A 90 -31.98 7.61 16.43
N ALA A 91 -32.76 6.77 15.73
CA ALA A 91 -34.15 7.00 15.35
C ALA A 91 -35.12 6.24 16.28
#